data_AF-A0A3D2MLZ6-F1
#
_entry.id   AF-A0A3D2MLZ6-F1
#
_cell.length_a   1.000
_cell.length_b   1.000
_cell.length_c   1.000
_cell.angle_alpha   90.00
_cell.angle_beta   90.00
_cell.angle_gamma   90.00
#
_symmetry.space_group_name_H-M   'P 1'
#
loop_
_entity.id
_entity.type
_entity.pdbx_description
1 polymer ?
#
loop_
_entity_poly.entity_id
_entity_poly.type
_entity_poly.pdbx_seq_one_letter_code
_entity_poly.pdbx_strand_id
1 'polypeptide(L)'
;LVNAGGNRVALVVDEIKGKLDVVMKNLGPHLRSVHGVAGGTVMGNGRVVLILELIELLSTRSKLFGSAPAKTTLHAYRDGMDVPCLLYTSPSPR
;
A
#
# COMPACT_ATOMS: atom_id res chain seq x y z
N LEU A 1 -5.31 -9.02 3.69
CA LEU A 1 -4.93 -9.35 2.30
C LEU A 1 -5.80 -8.55 1.35
N VAL A 2 -5.24 -8.07 0.25
CA VAL A 2 -5.98 -7.34 -0.80
C VAL A 2 -5.64 -7.92 -2.17
N ASN A 3 -6.58 -7.82 -3.12
CA ASN A 3 -6.37 -8.17 -4.51
C ASN A 3 -6.29 -6.89 -5.34
N ALA A 4 -5.21 -6.72 -6.09
CA ALA A 4 -4.96 -5.55 -6.92
C ALA A 4 -4.46 -5.99 -8.30
N GLY A 5 -5.32 -5.89 -9.32
CA GLY A 5 -4.95 -6.23 -10.70
C GLY A 5 -4.46 -7.67 -10.88
N GLY A 6 -5.01 -8.63 -10.14
CA GLY A 6 -4.58 -10.03 -10.17
C GLY A 6 -3.44 -10.38 -9.20
N ASN A 7 -2.81 -9.38 -8.57
CA ASN A 7 -1.81 -9.58 -7.54
C ASN A 7 -2.47 -9.62 -6.15
N ARG A 8 -2.25 -10.71 -5.41
CA ARG A 8 -2.58 -10.78 -3.98
C ARG A 8 -1.42 -10.24 -3.16
N VAL A 9 -1.69 -9.22 -2.34
CA VAL A 9 -0.68 -8.62 -1.46
C VAL A 9 -1.20 -8.48 -0.03
N ALA A 10 -0.27 -8.52 0.94
CA ALA A 10 -0.52 -8.16 2.32
C ALA A 10 -0.14 -6.69 2.52
N LEU A 11 -1.09 -5.88 3.01
CA LEU A 11 -0.81 -4.52 3.47
C LEU A 11 -0.65 -4.58 4.98
N VAL A 12 0.52 -4.18 5.47
CA VAL A 12 0.77 -4.00 6.90
C VAL A 12 0.27 -2.59 7.26
N VAL A 13 -0.62 -2.51 8.22
CA VAL A 13 -1.21 -1.26 8.71
C VAL A 13 -1.19 -1.26 10.23
N ASP A 14 -1.19 -0.09 10.85
CA ASP A 14 -1.26 0.01 12.31
C ASP A 14 -2.62 -0.46 12.83
N GLU A 15 -3.71 -0.06 12.17
CA GLU A 15 -5.07 -0.41 12.57
C GLU A 15 -6.05 -0.34 11.41
N ILE A 16 -7.14 -1.11 11.51
CA ILE A 16 -8.27 -1.09 10.57
C ILE A 16 -9.41 -0.33 11.20
N LYS A 17 -9.73 0.86 10.67
CA LYS A 17 -10.84 1.71 11.15
C LYS A 17 -12.22 1.27 10.64
N GLY A 18 -12.29 0.23 9.82
CA GLY A 18 -13.52 -0.26 9.19
C GLY A 18 -13.82 0.43 7.85
N LYS A 19 -15.10 0.40 7.45
CA LYS A 19 -15.56 1.02 6.22
C LYS A 19 -15.92 2.49 6.48
N LEU A 20 -15.46 3.39 5.61
CA LEU A 20 -15.83 4.79 5.63
C LEU A 20 -16.46 5.16 4.29
N ASP A 21 -17.64 5.78 4.34
CA ASP A 21 -18.26 6.34 3.14
C ASP A 21 -17.75 7.78 2.98
N VAL A 22 -16.97 8.01 1.90
CA VAL A 22 -16.33 9.30 1.61
C VAL A 22 -16.63 9.75 0.20
N VAL A 23 -16.71 11.07 0.01
CA VAL A 23 -16.70 11.68 -1.31
C VAL A 23 -15.25 11.98 -1.69
N MET A 24 -14.78 11.34 -2.76
CA MET A 24 -13.48 11.61 -3.35
C MET A 24 -13.42 13.06 -3.85
N LYS A 25 -12.37 13.78 -3.46
CA LYS A 25 -12.02 15.09 -4.02
C LYS A 25 -10.64 15.00 -4.67
N ASN A 26 -10.46 15.82 -5.69
CA ASN A 26 -9.17 15.96 -6.32
C ASN A 26 -8.28 16.83 -5.41
N LEU A 27 -7.12 16.34 -5.00
CA LEU A 27 -6.27 16.97 -3.97
C LEU A 27 -5.43 18.16 -4.50
N GLY A 28 -5.83 18.74 -5.62
CA GLY A 28 -5.10 19.82 -6.28
C GLY A 28 -3.85 19.34 -7.03
N PRO A 29 -3.16 20.26 -7.73
CA PRO A 29 -2.09 19.92 -8.68
C PRO A 29 -0.86 19.27 -8.04
N HIS A 30 -0.54 19.61 -6.79
CA HIS A 30 0.63 19.08 -6.08
C HIS A 30 0.52 17.59 -5.74
N LEU A 31 -0.70 17.06 -5.64
CA LEU A 31 -0.95 15.68 -5.25
C LEU A 31 -1.42 14.81 -6.42
N ARG A 32 -1.63 15.38 -7.60
CA ARG A 32 -1.95 14.65 -8.83
C ARG A 32 -0.80 13.78 -9.36
N SER A 33 0.44 14.12 -9.02
CA SER A 33 1.63 13.39 -9.48
C SER A 33 2.10 12.32 -8.49
N VAL A 34 1.41 12.17 -7.36
CA VAL A 34 1.82 11.20 -6.34
C VAL A 34 1.41 9.81 -6.80
N HIS A 35 2.41 9.01 -7.12
CA HIS A 35 2.25 7.64 -7.56
C HIS A 35 1.47 6.79 -6.55
N GLY A 36 0.42 6.10 -7.01
CA GLY A 36 -0.40 5.22 -6.18
C GLY A 36 -1.47 5.93 -5.35
N VAL A 37 -1.69 7.22 -5.58
CA VAL A 37 -2.77 8.01 -4.95
C VAL A 37 -3.78 8.39 -6.01
N ALA A 38 -5.01 7.89 -5.86
CA ALA A 38 -6.13 8.24 -6.74
C ALA A 38 -6.69 9.63 -6.42
N GLY A 39 -6.60 10.04 -5.14
CA GLY A 39 -7.12 11.31 -4.64
C GLY A 39 -7.33 11.25 -3.12
N GLY A 40 -8.23 12.07 -2.59
CA GLY A 40 -8.52 12.06 -1.16
C GLY A 40 -9.61 13.03 -0.76
N THR A 41 -9.86 13.13 0.53
CA THR A 41 -10.88 14.03 1.05
C THR A 41 -10.45 14.61 2.39
N VAL A 42 -10.97 15.79 2.70
CA VAL A 42 -10.79 16.40 4.01
C VAL A 42 -12.06 16.11 4.80
N MET A 43 -11.91 15.44 5.94
CA MET A 43 -12.99 15.16 6.88
C MET A 43 -13.40 16.45 7.62
N GLY A 44 -14.60 16.47 8.21
CA GLY A 44 -15.10 17.65 8.94
C GLY A 44 -14.25 18.08 10.15
N ASN A 45 -13.36 17.20 10.62
CA ASN A 45 -12.37 17.49 11.68
C ASN A 45 -11.01 17.96 11.14
N GLY A 46 -10.91 18.26 9.84
CA GLY A 46 -9.68 18.71 9.19
C GLY A 46 -8.68 17.61 8.84
N ARG A 47 -8.95 16.33 9.16
CA ARG A 47 -8.07 15.23 8.77
C ARG A 47 -8.19 14.92 7.29
N VAL A 48 -7.06 14.67 6.65
CA VAL A 48 -7.00 14.23 5.24
C VAL A 48 -7.01 12.71 5.19
N VAL A 49 -7.89 12.16 4.37
CA VAL A 49 -7.94 10.74 4.04
C VAL A 49 -7.55 10.57 2.58
N LEU A 50 -6.56 9.73 2.31
CA LEU A 50 -6.14 9.41 0.95
C LEU A 50 -6.87 8.16 0.44
N ILE A 51 -7.16 8.17 -0.85
CA ILE A 51 -7.69 7.01 -1.58
C ILE A 51 -6.55 6.49 -2.45
N LEU A 52 -6.15 5.24 -2.20
CA LEU A 52 -5.01 4.61 -2.86
C LEU A 52 -5.45 3.93 -4.17
N GLU A 53 -4.65 4.10 -5.23
CA GLU A 53 -4.74 3.30 -6.45
C GLU A 53 -3.74 2.15 -6.35
N LEU A 54 -4.21 0.97 -5.96
CA LEU A 54 -3.34 -0.15 -5.61
C LEU A 54 -2.62 -0.74 -6.83
N ILE A 55 -3.20 -0.68 -8.03
CA ILE A 55 -2.56 -1.20 -9.24
C ILE A 55 -1.35 -0.34 -9.57
N GLU A 56 -1.51 0.98 -9.53
CA GLU A 56 -0.43 1.92 -9.73
C GLU A 56 0.63 1.78 -8.62
N LEU A 57 0.20 1.81 -7.35
CA LEU A 57 1.09 1.71 -6.19
C LEU A 57 2.01 0.48 -6.24
N LEU A 58 1.51 -0.64 -6.78
CA LEU A 58 2.26 -1.89 -6.92
C LEU A 58 3.04 -1.98 -8.24
N SER A 59 2.77 -1.13 -9.22
CA SER A 59 3.39 -1.17 -10.55
C SER A 59 4.89 -0.86 -10.51
N THR A 60 5.32 0.13 -9.71
CA THR A 60 6.74 0.51 -9.57
C THR A 60 7.58 -0.54 -8.84
N ARG A 61 6.93 -1.49 -8.15
CA ARG A 61 7.59 -2.62 -7.49
C ARG A 61 8.37 -3.51 -8.48
N SER A 62 7.96 -3.55 -9.75
CA SER A 62 8.69 -4.27 -10.80
C SER A 62 10.07 -3.67 -11.11
N LYS A 63 10.28 -2.37 -10.86
CA LYS A 63 11.55 -1.66 -11.13
C LYS A 63 12.47 -1.56 -9.92
N LEU A 64 11.92 -1.49 -8.70
CA LEU A 64 12.70 -1.47 -7.47
C LEU A 64 13.06 -2.88 -6.96
N PHE A 65 12.24 -3.88 -7.27
CA PHE A 65 12.51 -5.29 -6.97
C PHE A 65 12.73 -6.05 -8.28
N GLY A 66 13.79 -5.67 -9.01
CA GLY A 66 14.25 -6.41 -10.18
C GLY A 66 14.63 -7.85 -9.79
N SER A 67 14.06 -8.82 -10.50
CA SER A 67 14.51 -10.21 -10.67
C SER A 67 15.64 -10.70 -9.73
N ALA A 68 15.30 -11.04 -8.50
CA ALA A 68 16.06 -11.98 -7.69
C ALA A 68 15.13 -12.63 -6.65
N PRO A 69 15.21 -13.96 -6.39
CA PRO A 69 14.56 -14.57 -5.24
C PRO A 69 15.39 -14.20 -4.00
N ALA A 70 15.36 -12.93 -3.61
CA ALA A 70 16.22 -12.41 -2.57
C ALA A 70 15.48 -12.42 -1.24
N LYS A 71 15.89 -13.37 -0.40
CA LYS A 71 15.72 -13.40 1.05
C LYS A 71 16.40 -12.18 1.67
N THR A 72 15.85 -10.98 1.45
CA THR A 72 16.35 -9.74 2.03
C THR A 72 15.59 -9.49 3.31
N THR A 73 16.20 -9.86 4.43
CA THR A 73 15.76 -9.50 5.77
C THR A 73 15.87 -7.98 5.92
N LEU A 74 14.78 -7.25 5.65
CA LEU A 74 14.62 -5.90 6.19
C LEU A 74 14.27 -6.06 7.68
N HIS A 75 15.20 -5.67 8.54
CA HIS A 75 14.96 -5.57 9.99
C HIS A 75 13.96 -4.44 10.22
N ALA A 76 12.69 -4.78 10.39
CA ALA A 76 11.68 -3.85 10.83
C ALA A 76 11.88 -3.58 12.32
N TYR A 77 12.37 -2.38 12.66
CA TYR A 77 12.52 -1.93 14.03
C TYR A 77 11.16 -1.54 14.61
N ARG A 78 10.55 -2.45 15.37
CA ARG A 78 9.58 -2.12 16.44
C ARG A 78 9.94 -2.98 17.66
N ASP A 79 10.30 -2.30 18.75
CA ASP A 79 10.37 -2.84 20.12
C ASP A 79 11.21 -4.11 20.33
N GLY A 80 12.43 -4.15 19.81
CA GLY A 80 13.44 -5.13 20.23
C GLY A 80 13.12 -6.60 19.94
N MET A 81 12.10 -6.89 19.13
CA MET A 81 11.86 -8.22 18.55
C MET A 81 12.01 -8.16 17.04
N ASP A 82 13.05 -8.81 16.53
CA ASP A 82 13.32 -8.98 15.10
C ASP A 82 12.22 -9.82 14.44
N VAL A 83 11.22 -9.15 13.86
CA VAL A 83 10.20 -9.80 13.00
C VAL A 83 10.65 -9.73 11.55
N PRO A 84 11.13 -10.83 10.94
CA PRO A 84 11.38 -10.86 9.50
C PRO A 84 10.05 -10.72 8.79
N CYS A 85 9.87 -9.59 8.10
CA CYS A 85 8.75 -9.36 7.20
C CYS A 85 8.93 -10.27 5.98
N LEU A 86 8.58 -11.55 6.13
CA LEU A 86 8.58 -12.50 5.03
C LEU A 86 7.48 -12.06 4.06
N LEU A 87 7.89 -11.38 2.98
CA LEU A 87 7.02 -10.95 1.89
C LEU A 87 6.30 -12.17 1.30
N TYR A 88 5.13 -12.48 1.85
CA TYR A 88 4.28 -13.57 1.37
C TYR A 88 3.68 -13.18 0.02
N THR A 89 4.35 -13.57 -1.06
CA THR A 89 3.71 -13.68 -2.37
C THR A 89 3.08 -15.07 -2.42
N SER A 90 1.75 -15.15 -2.44
CA SER A 90 1.07 -16.44 -2.66
C SER A 90 1.51 -17.02 -4.00
N PRO A 91 1.91 -18.31 -4.09
CA PRO A 91 2.15 -18.94 -5.37
C PRO A 91 0.82 -19.07 -6.12
N SER A 92 0.81 -18.68 -7.40
CA SER A 92 -0.35 -18.88 -8.28
C SER A 92 -0.71 -20.37 -8.36
N PRO A 93 -1.98 -20.77 -8.16
CA PRO A 93 -2.40 -22.12 -8.49
C PRO A 93 -2.45 -22.27 -10.01
N ARG A 94 -1.81 -23.32 -10.53
CA ARG A 94 -2.09 -23.85 -11.86
C ARG A 94 -3.43 -24.57 -11.86
#